data_AF-A0A6M4A6J5-F1
#
_entry.id   AF-A0A6M4A6J5-F1
#
_cell.length_a   1.000
_cell.length_b   1.000
_cell.length_c   1.000
_cell.angle_alpha   90.00
_cell.angle_beta   90.00
_cell.angle_gamma   90.00
#
_symmetry.space_group_name_H-M   'P 1'
#
loop_
_entity.id
_entity.type
_entity.pdbx_description
1 polymer ?
#
loop_
_entity_poly.entity_id
_entity_poly.type
_entity_poly.pdbx_seq_one_letter_code
_entity_poly.pdbx_strand_id
1 'polypeptide(L)'
;MICIAVHRNDELVCKAGIANASLLSVILAGGLYDDDPTSFHVAGLQDLSEERNAHVYWVHETPLSVGNRLSFTLVQCDEPSPPIEVKATDSSVYLEEQREFEEFEKNYMEPERQLDVRWPTLGLRLMFNSEDLVAARLLDGEEQIMCSIHWDKWRPERCRVYVRSFASRGQGTATPTDWFRGFLELGDRFEVSVHV
;
A
#
# COMPACT_ATOMS: atom_id res chain seq x y z
N MET A 1 0.04 18.36 12.39
CA MET A 1 0.08 16.89 12.61
C MET A 1 0.92 16.22 11.52
N ILE A 2 1.29 14.94 11.68
CA ILE A 2 2.01 14.20 10.63
C ILE A 2 1.02 13.66 9.60
N CYS A 3 1.38 13.74 8.32
CA CYS A 3 0.62 13.17 7.21
C CYS A 3 1.55 12.56 6.16
N ILE A 4 1.02 11.63 5.37
CA ILE A 4 1.63 11.18 4.12
C ILE A 4 0.92 11.92 2.98
N ALA A 5 1.64 12.82 2.32
CA ALA A 5 1.14 13.47 1.10
C ALA A 5 1.36 12.51 -0.09
N VAL A 6 0.26 12.11 -0.73
CA VAL A 6 0.26 11.18 -1.85
C VAL A 6 -0.09 11.94 -3.12
N HIS A 7 0.79 11.89 -4.11
CA HIS A 7 0.53 12.44 -5.43
C HIS A 7 0.54 11.34 -6.48
N ARG A 8 -0.29 11.51 -7.52
CA ARG A 8 -0.32 10.69 -8.74
C ARG A 8 -0.04 11.61 -9.92
N ASN A 9 1.02 11.36 -10.68
CA ASN A 9 1.41 12.17 -11.83
C ASN A 9 1.42 13.68 -11.53
N ASP A 10 1.98 14.06 -10.38
CA ASP A 10 2.05 15.43 -9.83
C ASP A 10 0.74 16.03 -9.30
N GLU A 11 -0.40 15.35 -9.44
CA GLU A 11 -1.66 15.74 -8.81
C GLU A 11 -1.73 15.22 -7.37
N LEU A 12 -2.05 16.10 -6.42
CA LEU A 12 -2.27 15.72 -5.02
C LEU A 12 -3.56 14.90 -4.92
N VAL A 13 -3.42 13.62 -4.59
CA VAL A 13 -4.54 12.71 -4.35
C VAL A 13 -5.10 12.92 -2.95
N CYS A 14 -4.24 12.88 -1.94
CA CYS A 14 -4.62 13.14 -0.55
C CYS A 14 -3.42 13.52 0.32
N LYS A 15 -3.72 14.19 1.44
CA LYS A 15 -2.83 14.32 2.60
C LYS A 15 -3.37 13.41 3.69
N ALA A 16 -2.97 12.14 3.66
CA ALA A 16 -3.46 11.14 4.59
C ALA A 16 -2.90 11.38 6.00
N GLY A 17 -3.79 11.73 6.93
CA GLY A 17 -3.46 11.95 8.32
C GLY A 17 -4.69 12.35 9.12
N ILE A 18 -4.69 12.06 10.42
CA ILE A 18 -5.77 12.39 11.35
C ILE A 18 -5.18 12.56 12.74
N ALA A 19 -5.78 13.43 13.58
CA ALA A 19 -5.19 13.86 14.85
C ALA A 19 -4.85 12.69 15.80
N ASN A 20 -5.66 11.63 15.81
CA ASN A 20 -5.47 10.43 16.62
C ASN A 20 -5.06 9.22 15.77
N ALA A 21 -4.26 9.42 14.73
CA ALA A 21 -3.76 8.32 13.92
C ALA A 21 -2.84 7.42 14.77
N SER A 22 -3.14 6.13 14.77
CA SER A 22 -2.27 5.07 15.27
C SER A 22 -1.34 4.53 14.19
N LEU A 23 -1.86 4.42 12.97
CA LEU A 23 -1.17 3.90 11.79
C LEU A 23 -1.65 4.68 10.56
N LEU A 24 -0.73 5.00 9.65
CA LEU A 24 -1.02 5.36 8.27
C LEU A 24 -0.30 4.36 7.37
N SER A 25 -0.98 3.92 6.31
CA SER A 25 -0.49 2.89 5.40
C SER A 25 -0.81 3.28 3.97
N VAL A 26 0.21 3.27 3.12
CA VAL A 26 0.05 3.33 1.68
C VAL A 26 0.62 2.05 1.10
N ILE A 27 -0.17 1.35 0.31
CA ILE A 27 0.25 0.12 -0.33
C ILE A 27 0.01 0.28 -1.82
N LEU A 28 1.06 0.03 -2.60
CA LEU A 28 1.00 -0.23 -4.02
C LEU A 28 1.33 -1.71 -4.22
N ALA A 29 0.48 -2.41 -4.96
CA ALA A 29 0.67 -3.82 -5.29
C ALA A 29 0.43 -4.02 -6.79
N GLY A 30 1.02 -5.07 -7.35
CA GLY A 30 0.71 -5.51 -8.70
C GLY A 30 1.10 -6.96 -8.90
N GLY A 31 0.37 -7.63 -9.79
CA GLY A 31 0.53 -9.03 -10.08
C GLY A 31 0.55 -9.35 -11.58
N LEU A 32 1.10 -10.51 -11.90
CA LEU A 32 1.18 -11.01 -13.29
C LEU A 32 -0.18 -11.24 -13.95
N TYR A 33 -1.19 -11.54 -13.15
CA TYR A 33 -2.48 -12.06 -13.60
C TYR A 33 -3.62 -11.04 -13.51
N ASP A 34 -3.34 -9.87 -12.93
CA ASP A 34 -4.34 -8.85 -12.69
C ASP A 34 -4.72 -8.11 -13.99
N ASP A 35 -6.00 -7.73 -14.10
CA ASP A 35 -6.48 -7.00 -15.28
C ASP A 35 -5.77 -5.64 -15.45
N ASP A 36 -5.47 -4.99 -14.32
CA ASP A 36 -4.61 -3.80 -14.24
C ASP A 36 -3.23 -4.19 -13.70
N PRO A 37 -2.13 -3.57 -14.18
CA PRO A 37 -0.78 -4.01 -13.81
C PRO A 37 -0.46 -3.75 -12.34
N THR A 38 -1.06 -2.70 -11.77
CA THR A 38 -0.88 -2.33 -10.37
C THR A 38 -2.09 -1.58 -9.86
N SER A 39 -2.31 -1.63 -8.55
CA SER A 39 -3.25 -0.77 -7.84
C SER A 39 -2.58 -0.16 -6.62
N PHE A 40 -3.17 0.90 -6.07
CA PHE A 40 -2.78 1.41 -4.77
C PHE A 40 -3.98 1.75 -3.92
N HIS A 41 -3.79 1.74 -2.60
CA HIS A 41 -4.76 2.22 -1.64
C HIS A 41 -4.06 2.97 -0.50
N VAL A 42 -4.82 3.83 0.17
CA VAL A 42 -4.35 4.66 1.28
C VAL A 42 -5.34 4.51 2.44
N ALA A 43 -4.86 3.92 3.52
CA ALA A 43 -5.65 3.59 4.69
C ALA A 43 -4.87 3.87 5.98
N GLY A 44 -5.53 3.69 7.12
CA GLY A 44 -4.90 3.85 8.42
C GLY A 44 -5.78 3.31 9.53
N LEU A 45 -5.27 3.46 10.75
CA LEU A 45 -5.96 3.15 11.99
C LEU A 45 -6.03 4.41 12.84
N GLN A 46 -7.20 4.75 13.32
CA GLN A 46 -7.46 5.87 14.22
C GLN A 46 -7.83 5.33 15.60
N ASP A 47 -7.22 5.89 16.65
CA ASP A 47 -7.67 5.67 18.02
C ASP A 47 -8.92 6.52 18.31
N LEU A 48 -9.92 5.87 18.88
CA LEU A 48 -11.14 6.48 19.42
C LEU A 48 -11.06 6.53 20.95
N SER A 49 -12.10 7.07 21.58
CA SER A 49 -12.25 7.02 23.03
C SER A 49 -12.41 5.59 23.55
N GLU A 50 -12.11 5.38 24.84
CA GLU A 50 -12.36 4.09 25.53
C GLU A 50 -11.62 2.90 24.91
N GLU A 51 -10.39 3.10 24.45
CA GLU A 51 -9.53 2.05 23.85
C GLU A 51 -10.11 1.41 22.58
N ARG A 52 -11.04 2.09 21.93
CA ARG A 52 -11.63 1.66 20.65
C ARG A 52 -10.80 2.19 19.48
N ASN A 53 -10.92 1.52 18.32
CA ASN A 53 -10.23 1.93 17.10
C ASN A 53 -11.20 2.01 15.90
N ALA A 54 -10.78 2.72 14.86
CA ALA A 54 -11.45 2.73 13.56
C ALA A 54 -10.43 2.59 12.43
N HIS A 55 -10.78 1.80 11.42
CA HIS A 55 -10.10 1.88 10.12
C HIS A 55 -10.54 3.16 9.42
N VAL A 56 -9.58 3.82 8.78
CA VAL A 56 -9.81 5.06 8.05
C VAL A 56 -9.23 4.90 6.64
N TYR A 57 -9.97 5.38 5.64
CA TYR A 57 -9.59 5.24 4.24
C TYR A 57 -9.61 6.60 3.56
N TRP A 58 -8.58 6.90 2.76
CA TRP A 58 -8.53 8.08 1.89
C TRP A 58 -8.64 7.71 0.43
N VAL A 59 -8.14 6.53 0.07
CA VAL A 59 -8.15 5.99 -1.28
C VAL A 59 -8.42 4.50 -1.12
N HIS A 60 -9.58 4.05 -1.62
CA HIS A 60 -9.79 2.62 -1.86
C HIS A 60 -8.85 2.14 -2.98
N GLU A 61 -8.91 0.86 -3.29
CA GLU A 61 -8.13 0.31 -4.39
C GLU A 61 -8.36 1.08 -5.70
N THR A 62 -7.29 1.72 -6.18
CA THR A 62 -7.30 2.55 -7.39
C THR A 62 -6.29 2.00 -8.39
N PRO A 63 -6.71 1.63 -9.61
CA PRO A 63 -5.80 1.14 -10.65
C PRO A 63 -4.77 2.17 -11.10
N LEU A 64 -3.58 1.68 -11.40
CA LEU A 64 -2.45 2.41 -11.96
C LEU A 64 -2.01 1.75 -13.25
N SER A 65 -1.97 2.52 -14.32
CA SER A 65 -1.45 2.07 -15.61
C SER A 65 0.07 2.25 -15.69
N VAL A 66 0.69 1.54 -16.63
CA VAL A 66 2.09 1.74 -17.00
C VAL A 66 2.39 3.24 -17.23
N GLY A 67 3.52 3.70 -16.70
CA GLY A 67 3.94 5.09 -16.77
C GLY A 67 3.33 6.00 -15.70
N ASN A 68 2.36 5.54 -14.91
CA ASN A 68 1.93 6.28 -13.73
C ASN A 68 3.04 6.35 -12.69
N ARG A 69 3.18 7.53 -12.09
CA ARG A 69 4.08 7.81 -10.97
C ARG A 69 3.26 8.13 -9.73
N LEU A 70 3.53 7.42 -8.65
CA LEU A 70 3.14 7.83 -7.31
C LEU A 70 4.33 8.44 -6.59
N SER A 71 4.08 9.51 -5.84
CA SER A 71 5.06 10.06 -4.91
C SER A 71 4.46 10.24 -3.54
N PHE A 72 5.24 9.93 -2.52
CA PHE A 72 4.87 9.93 -1.12
C PHE A 72 5.85 10.81 -0.37
N THR A 73 5.33 11.80 0.36
CA THR A 73 6.16 12.67 1.18
C THR A 73 5.63 12.67 2.61
N LEU A 74 6.53 12.44 3.57
CA LEU A 74 6.18 12.63 4.97
C LEU A 74 6.18 14.12 5.28
N VAL A 75 5.04 14.67 5.69
CA VAL A 75 4.86 16.11 5.87
C VAL A 75 4.24 16.43 7.22
N GLN A 76 4.53 17.64 7.71
CA GLN A 76 3.76 18.27 8.76
C GLN A 76 2.64 19.05 8.08
N CYS A 77 1.41 18.77 8.48
CA CYS A 77 0.21 19.34 7.87
C CYS A 77 -0.76 19.76 8.97
N ASP A 78 -1.35 20.94 8.84
CA ASP A 78 -2.37 21.41 9.79
C ASP A 78 -3.79 21.03 9.33
N GLU A 79 -3.98 20.89 8.02
CA GLU A 79 -5.26 20.58 7.38
C GLU A 79 -5.11 19.31 6.52
N PRO A 80 -5.19 18.10 7.11
CA PRO A 80 -5.19 16.85 6.34
C PRO A 80 -6.43 16.74 5.45
N SER A 81 -6.35 15.91 4.41
CA SER A 81 -7.55 15.54 3.65
C SER A 81 -8.50 14.75 4.55
N PRO A 82 -9.82 15.01 4.54
CA PRO A 82 -10.75 14.17 5.26
C PRO A 82 -10.72 12.74 4.68
N PRO A 83 -10.80 11.69 5.52
CA PRO A 83 -10.99 10.34 5.02
C PRO A 83 -12.34 10.21 4.31
N ILE A 84 -12.38 9.41 3.25
CA ILE A 84 -13.62 9.10 2.51
C ILE A 84 -14.49 8.11 3.29
N GLU A 85 -13.89 7.32 4.17
CA GLU A 85 -14.58 6.37 5.04
C GLU A 85 -13.88 6.24 6.39
N VAL A 86 -14.68 6.14 7.46
CA VAL A 86 -14.25 5.86 8.83
C VAL A 86 -15.11 4.74 9.38
N LYS A 87 -14.48 3.63 9.75
CA LYS A 87 -15.17 2.41 10.17
C LYS A 87 -14.67 1.91 11.51
N ALA A 88 -15.47 2.12 12.54
CA ALA A 88 -15.17 1.63 13.89
C ALA A 88 -15.12 0.09 13.90
N THR A 89 -14.08 -0.47 14.53
CA THR A 89 -13.81 -1.92 14.53
C THR A 89 -14.80 -2.74 15.38
N ASP A 90 -15.65 -2.07 16.13
CA ASP A 90 -16.72 -2.65 16.95
C ASP A 90 -18.12 -2.32 16.43
N SER A 91 -18.20 -1.65 15.28
CA SER A 91 -19.48 -1.43 14.61
C SER A 91 -20.07 -2.77 14.13
N SER A 92 -21.39 -2.91 14.17
CA SER A 92 -22.07 -4.12 13.70
C SER A 92 -21.71 -4.45 12.24
N VAL A 93 -21.56 -3.43 11.40
CA VAL A 93 -21.16 -3.59 9.98
C VAL A 93 -19.73 -4.14 9.87
N TYR A 94 -18.80 -3.68 10.71
CA TYR A 94 -17.45 -4.23 10.73
C TYR A 94 -17.42 -5.69 11.20
N LEU A 95 -18.16 -5.99 12.26
CA LEU A 95 -18.19 -7.33 12.82
C LEU A 95 -18.81 -8.35 11.85
N GLU A 96 -19.81 -7.94 11.07
CA GLU A 96 -20.39 -8.81 10.06
C GLU A 96 -19.44 -9.03 8.88
N GLU A 97 -18.81 -7.98 8.34
CA GLU A 97 -17.80 -8.14 7.28
C GLU A 97 -16.60 -9.00 7.74
N GLN A 98 -16.17 -8.85 9.00
CA GLN A 98 -15.13 -9.68 9.57
C GLN A 98 -15.56 -11.15 9.64
N ARG A 99 -16.81 -11.42 10.03
CA ARG A 99 -17.38 -12.79 10.03
C ARG A 99 -17.44 -13.34 8.60
N GLU A 100 -17.96 -12.58 7.64
CA GLU A 100 -18.04 -12.97 6.24
C GLU A 100 -16.64 -13.28 5.67
N PHE A 101 -15.64 -12.44 5.99
CA PHE A 101 -14.26 -12.66 5.58
C PHE A 101 -13.66 -13.92 6.22
N GLU A 102 -13.87 -14.16 7.51
CA GLU A 102 -13.42 -15.37 8.19
C GLU A 102 -14.08 -16.64 7.65
N GLU A 103 -15.36 -16.56 7.28
CA GLU A 103 -16.07 -17.66 6.61
C GLU A 103 -15.55 -17.89 5.20
N PHE A 104 -15.27 -16.82 4.46
CA PHE A 104 -14.62 -16.89 3.16
C PHE A 104 -13.25 -17.55 3.27
N GLU A 105 -12.36 -17.10 4.16
CA GLU A 105 -11.01 -17.68 4.34
C GLU A 105 -11.05 -19.18 4.65
N LYS A 106 -12.00 -19.63 5.48
CA LYS A 106 -12.16 -21.06 5.81
C LYS A 106 -12.56 -21.91 4.59
N ASN A 107 -13.30 -21.33 3.66
CA ASN A 107 -13.82 -22.01 2.49
C ASN A 107 -13.06 -21.65 1.20
N TYR A 108 -12.08 -20.75 1.30
CA TYR A 108 -11.30 -20.30 0.16
C TYR A 108 -10.36 -21.41 -0.27
N MET A 109 -10.69 -22.02 -1.40
CA MET A 109 -9.72 -22.75 -2.19
C MET A 109 -9.26 -21.83 -3.31
N GLU A 110 -7.95 -21.58 -3.37
CA GLU A 110 -7.37 -20.91 -4.52
C GLU A 110 -7.71 -21.75 -5.76
N PRO A 111 -8.50 -21.21 -6.71
CA PRO A 111 -8.90 -22.01 -7.85
C PRO A 111 -7.64 -22.37 -8.65
N GLU A 112 -7.54 -23.62 -9.10
CA GLU A 112 -6.54 -24.06 -10.09
C GLU A 112 -6.81 -23.33 -11.41
N ARG A 113 -6.50 -22.04 -11.47
CA ARG A 113 -6.62 -21.25 -12.69
C ARG A 113 -5.28 -21.35 -13.41
N GLN A 114 -5.32 -21.84 -14.64
CA GLN A 114 -4.38 -21.39 -15.65
C GLN A 114 -4.69 -19.91 -15.90
N LEU A 115 -4.09 -19.03 -15.10
CA LEU A 115 -4.19 -17.60 -15.31
C LEU A 115 -3.25 -17.25 -16.47
N ASP A 116 -3.81 -16.60 -17.48
CA ASP A 116 -2.99 -16.04 -18.56
C ASP A 116 -2.12 -14.94 -17.98
N VAL A 117 -0.80 -15.09 -18.11
CA VAL A 117 0.17 -14.07 -17.70
C VAL A 117 -0.07 -12.82 -18.55
N ARG A 118 -0.56 -11.73 -17.93
CA ARG A 118 -0.85 -10.45 -18.58
C ARG A 118 0.35 -9.51 -18.56
N TRP A 119 1.15 -9.55 -17.48
CA TRP A 119 2.21 -8.56 -17.23
C TRP A 119 3.58 -9.21 -16.94
N PRO A 120 4.14 -9.99 -17.87
CA PRO A 120 5.34 -10.83 -17.63
C PRO A 120 6.60 -10.05 -17.24
N THR A 121 6.63 -8.75 -17.47
CA THR A 121 7.78 -7.87 -17.22
C THR A 121 7.47 -6.76 -16.22
N LEU A 122 6.40 -6.90 -15.44
CA LEU A 122 5.99 -5.92 -14.44
C LEU A 122 7.16 -5.55 -13.51
N GLY A 123 7.35 -4.25 -13.36
CA GLY A 123 8.36 -3.69 -12.48
C GLY A 123 7.98 -2.32 -11.92
N LEU A 124 8.71 -1.93 -10.88
CA LEU A 124 8.59 -0.66 -10.20
C LEU A 124 9.95 0.03 -10.21
N ARG A 125 10.01 1.24 -10.76
CA ARG A 125 11.20 2.09 -10.61
C ARG A 125 11.05 2.92 -9.34
N LEU A 126 12.06 2.84 -8.48
CA LEU A 126 12.08 3.47 -7.17
C LEU A 126 13.04 4.65 -7.18
N MET A 127 12.58 5.79 -6.67
CA MET A 127 13.41 6.98 -6.44
C MET A 127 13.25 7.47 -5.02
N PHE A 128 14.33 7.94 -4.41
CA PHE A 128 14.33 8.53 -3.07
C PHE A 128 15.04 9.87 -3.13
N ASN A 129 14.35 10.95 -2.75
CA ASN A 129 14.87 12.32 -2.82
C ASN A 129 15.48 12.66 -4.20
N SER A 130 14.79 12.25 -5.26
CA SER A 130 15.21 12.41 -6.67
C SER A 130 16.44 11.61 -7.11
N GLU A 131 16.98 10.75 -6.24
CA GLU A 131 18.01 9.78 -6.61
C GLU A 131 17.38 8.46 -7.04
N ASP A 132 17.82 7.93 -8.19
CA ASP A 132 17.44 6.59 -8.65
C ASP A 132 18.03 5.55 -7.69
N LEU A 133 17.18 4.68 -7.14
CA LEU A 133 17.60 3.61 -6.25
C LEU A 133 17.77 2.28 -6.99
N VAL A 134 16.65 1.73 -7.45
CA VAL A 134 16.58 0.39 -8.06
C VAL A 134 15.33 0.26 -8.91
N ALA A 135 15.39 -0.56 -9.95
CA ALA A 135 14.23 -1.06 -10.67
C ALA A 135 13.85 -2.43 -10.10
N ALA A 136 12.85 -2.45 -9.22
CA ALA A 136 12.28 -3.68 -8.70
C ALA A 136 11.47 -4.37 -9.81
N ARG A 137 11.57 -5.70 -9.90
CA ARG A 137 10.95 -6.50 -10.95
C ARG A 137 10.57 -7.86 -10.41
N LEU A 138 9.74 -8.57 -11.14
CA LEU A 138 9.47 -9.97 -10.85
C LEU A 138 10.65 -10.84 -11.33
N LEU A 139 11.13 -11.73 -10.47
CA LEU A 139 12.11 -12.77 -10.82
C LEU A 139 11.41 -14.11 -11.08
N ASP A 140 12.16 -15.09 -11.56
CA ASP A 140 11.63 -16.43 -11.88
C ASP A 140 10.88 -17.03 -10.67
N GLY A 141 9.59 -17.30 -10.88
CA GLY A 141 8.70 -17.87 -9.86
C GLY A 141 8.06 -16.84 -8.92
N GLU A 142 8.35 -15.54 -9.06
CA GLU A 142 7.62 -14.47 -8.38
C GLU A 142 6.48 -13.96 -9.26
N GLU A 143 5.38 -13.60 -8.62
CA GLU A 143 4.12 -13.27 -9.32
C GLU A 143 3.53 -11.94 -8.86
N GLN A 144 4.01 -11.43 -7.72
CA GLN A 144 3.51 -10.25 -7.04
C GLN A 144 4.67 -9.34 -6.68
N ILE A 145 4.47 -8.02 -6.85
CA ILE A 145 5.38 -6.98 -6.40
C ILE A 145 4.61 -5.98 -5.56
N MET A 146 5.18 -5.57 -4.42
CA MET A 146 4.51 -4.70 -3.47
C MET A 146 5.48 -3.64 -2.93
N CYS A 147 5.01 -2.40 -2.89
CA CYS A 147 5.61 -1.30 -2.15
C CYS A 147 4.68 -0.90 -1.01
N SER A 148 5.19 -0.93 0.21
CA SER A 148 4.44 -0.58 1.41
C SER A 148 5.12 0.56 2.16
N ILE A 149 4.34 1.57 2.54
CA ILE A 149 4.77 2.76 3.28
C ILE A 149 3.92 2.85 4.54
N HIS A 150 4.57 2.78 5.70
CA HIS A 150 3.89 2.73 6.99
C HIS A 150 4.43 3.80 7.92
N TRP A 151 3.54 4.60 8.47
CA TRP A 151 3.80 5.48 9.59
C TRP A 151 3.06 4.97 10.81
N ASP A 152 3.67 4.98 11.99
CA ASP A 152 3.01 4.63 13.25
C ASP A 152 3.30 5.66 14.34
N LYS A 153 2.35 5.80 15.27
CA LYS A 153 2.43 6.82 16.34
C LYS A 153 3.59 6.63 17.31
N TRP A 154 4.22 5.44 17.35
CA TRP A 154 5.31 5.13 18.28
C TRP A 154 6.67 5.57 17.75
N ARG A 155 6.78 5.75 16.43
CA ARG A 155 7.96 6.30 15.74
C ARG A 155 7.53 7.46 14.82
N PRO A 156 6.95 8.53 15.38
CA PRO A 156 6.32 9.58 14.59
C PRO A 156 7.29 10.34 13.68
N GLU A 157 8.59 10.27 13.96
CA GLU A 157 9.65 10.93 13.21
C GLU A 157 9.89 10.35 11.81
N ARG A 158 9.35 9.17 11.50
CA ARG A 158 9.66 8.46 10.26
C ARG A 158 8.55 7.55 9.75
N CYS A 159 8.51 7.33 8.44
CA CYS A 159 7.75 6.26 7.80
C CYS A 159 8.68 5.14 7.37
N ARG A 160 8.34 3.88 7.62
CA ARG A 160 9.02 2.75 7.01
C ARG A 160 8.58 2.60 5.56
N VAL A 161 9.54 2.40 4.66
CA VAL A 161 9.29 2.03 3.26
C VAL A 161 9.90 0.67 2.99
N TYR A 162 9.15 -0.19 2.31
CA TYR A 162 9.58 -1.53 1.98
C TYR A 162 9.05 -1.94 0.62
N VAL A 163 9.93 -2.43 -0.26
CA VAL A 163 9.58 -2.94 -1.58
C VAL A 163 10.10 -4.35 -1.74
N ARG A 164 9.22 -5.26 -2.13
CA ARG A 164 9.51 -6.69 -2.30
C ARG A 164 8.72 -7.31 -3.44
N SER A 165 9.23 -8.41 -3.97
CA SER A 165 8.47 -9.32 -4.84
C SER A 165 8.42 -10.73 -4.24
N PHE A 166 7.40 -11.50 -4.61
CA PHE A 166 7.15 -12.82 -4.04
C PHE A 166 6.18 -13.64 -4.91
N ALA A 167 6.17 -14.96 -4.69
CA ALA A 167 5.18 -15.87 -5.27
C ALA A 167 3.84 -15.79 -4.52
N SER A 168 2.72 -16.05 -5.20
CA SER A 168 1.43 -16.23 -4.52
C SER A 168 1.47 -17.44 -3.60
N ARG A 169 0.65 -17.44 -2.53
CA ARG A 169 0.64 -18.52 -1.53
C ARG A 169 0.27 -19.85 -2.20
N GLY A 170 1.18 -20.80 -2.21
CA GLY A 170 0.88 -22.19 -2.63
C GLY A 170 1.50 -22.63 -3.95
N GLN A 171 2.08 -21.72 -4.75
CA GLN A 171 2.59 -22.06 -6.09
C GLN A 171 4.11 -21.95 -6.27
N GLY A 172 4.87 -21.46 -5.28
CA GLY A 172 6.31 -21.24 -5.45
C GLY A 172 7.16 -21.52 -4.21
N THR A 173 8.34 -22.11 -4.43
CA THR A 173 9.45 -22.15 -3.46
C THR A 173 10.34 -20.91 -3.56
N ALA A 174 9.97 -19.94 -4.41
CA ALA A 174 10.73 -18.72 -4.62
C ALA A 174 10.86 -17.94 -3.31
N THR A 175 12.11 -17.68 -2.92
CA THR A 175 12.39 -16.83 -1.76
C THR A 175 12.02 -15.40 -2.14
N PRO A 176 11.20 -14.68 -1.34
CA PRO A 176 10.86 -13.30 -1.62
C PRO A 176 12.10 -12.43 -1.82
N THR A 177 12.09 -11.58 -2.84
CA THR A 177 13.17 -10.64 -3.09
C THR A 177 12.89 -9.32 -2.38
N ASP A 178 13.82 -8.91 -1.52
CA ASP A 178 13.81 -7.59 -0.87
C ASP A 178 14.54 -6.58 -1.77
N TRP A 179 13.79 -5.72 -2.45
CA TRP A 179 14.35 -4.71 -3.35
C TRP A 179 14.80 -3.45 -2.63
N PHE A 180 14.03 -3.03 -1.62
CA PHE A 180 14.34 -1.83 -0.85
C PHE A 180 13.77 -1.92 0.56
N ARG A 181 14.53 -1.45 1.54
CA ARG A 181 14.06 -1.22 2.91
C ARG A 181 14.70 0.06 3.44
N GLY A 182 13.87 1.01 3.82
CA GLY A 182 14.34 2.31 4.28
C GLY A 182 13.32 3.04 5.14
N PHE A 183 13.63 4.30 5.41
CA PHE A 183 12.75 5.19 6.13
C PHE A 183 12.63 6.52 5.38
N LEU A 184 11.44 7.14 5.42
CA LEU A 184 11.24 8.54 5.07
C LEU A 184 11.23 9.34 6.36
N GLU A 185 12.08 10.35 6.45
CA GLU A 185 12.00 11.38 7.48
C GLU A 185 11.13 12.54 6.97
N LEU A 186 10.88 13.53 7.85
CA LEU A 186 10.07 14.68 7.51
C LEU A 186 10.69 15.45 6.32
N GLY A 187 9.91 15.62 5.26
CA GLY A 187 10.34 16.27 4.01
C GLY A 187 10.92 15.31 2.97
N ASP A 188 11.27 14.08 3.34
CA ASP A 188 11.73 13.09 2.37
C ASP A 188 10.60 12.67 1.42
N ARG A 189 10.98 12.41 0.17
CA ARG A 189 10.09 11.97 -0.90
C ARG A 189 10.53 10.62 -1.44
N PHE A 190 9.60 9.66 -1.44
CA PHE A 190 9.73 8.40 -2.16
C PHE A 190 8.85 8.43 -3.40
N GLU A 191 9.37 7.97 -4.53
CA GLU A 191 8.60 7.85 -5.75
C GLU A 191 8.66 6.43 -6.29
N VAL A 192 7.52 5.98 -6.80
CA VAL A 192 7.35 4.69 -7.44
C VAL A 192 6.68 4.93 -8.78
N SER A 193 7.25 4.39 -9.84
CA SER A 193 6.61 4.41 -11.16
C SER A 193 6.45 3.00 -11.69
N VAL A 194 5.33 2.77 -12.37
CA VAL A 194 4.96 1.46 -12.94
C VAL A 194 5.61 1.32 -14.30
N HIS A 195 6.36 0.23 -14.51
CA HIS A 195 7.02 -0.09 -15.77
C HIS A 195 6.72 -1.53 -16.15
N VAL A 196 6.79 -1.79 -17.45
CA VAL A 196 6.74 -3.13 -18.07
C VAL A 196 7.82 -3.21 -19.13
#